data_AF-A0A367Y0G9-F1
#
_entry.id   AF-A0A367Y0G9-F1
#
_cell.length_a   1.000
_cell.length_b   1.000
_cell.length_c   1.000
_cell.angle_alpha   90.00
_cell.angle_beta   90.00
_cell.angle_gamma   90.00
#
_symmetry.space_group_name_H-M   'P 1'
#
loop_
_entity.id
_entity.type
_entity.pdbx_description
1 polymer ?
#
loop_
_entity_poly.entity_id
_entity_poly.type
_entity_poly.pdbx_seq_one_letter_code
_entity_poly.pdbx_strand_id
1 'polypeptide(L)'
;MDTVLACVARDRADGLLERWSASTVIDENVGEAVVERDVFERIHSAGGVNARFPIGNAGLVHVYGYLFSTVVTPYGYKSDRWNDGVLATALGRPAGYFRLGDGDETPLARVLGSAEPLLLDPPASAHVAEWDADGARQRAVVTEGLLVSGLDEGAGMRLLTIFPVADAAAFTRDLSAEAPRLRWNAARAS
;
A
#
# COMPACT_ATOMS: atom_id res chain seq x y z
N MET A 1 -4.08 -12.10 -15.47
CA MET A 1 -4.11 -10.67 -15.87
C MET A 1 -5.54 -10.19 -16.02
N ASP A 2 -6.37 -10.86 -16.83
CA ASP A 2 -7.75 -10.40 -17.13
C ASP A 2 -8.61 -10.14 -15.89
N THR A 3 -8.60 -11.05 -14.91
CA THR A 3 -9.30 -10.85 -13.62
C THR A 3 -8.83 -9.58 -12.90
N VAL A 4 -7.54 -9.30 -12.89
CA VAL A 4 -6.97 -8.09 -12.28
C VAL A 4 -7.46 -6.85 -13.02
N LEU A 5 -7.42 -6.84 -14.36
CA LEU A 5 -7.88 -5.69 -15.15
C LEU A 5 -9.38 -5.42 -14.95
N ALA A 6 -10.19 -6.47 -14.79
CA ALA A 6 -11.61 -6.33 -14.47
C ALA A 6 -11.83 -5.70 -13.08
N CYS A 7 -11.07 -6.12 -12.06
CA CYS A 7 -11.12 -5.50 -10.74
C CYS A 7 -10.66 -4.03 -10.79
N VAL A 8 -9.57 -3.73 -11.48
CA VAL A 8 -9.06 -2.36 -11.65
C VAL A 8 -10.09 -1.46 -12.34
N ALA A 9 -10.76 -1.94 -13.39
CA ALA A 9 -11.80 -1.18 -14.06
C ALA A 9 -12.99 -0.88 -13.14
N ARG A 10 -13.36 -1.84 -12.28
CA ARG A 10 -14.39 -1.63 -11.25
C ARG A 10 -13.96 -0.61 -10.20
N ASP A 11 -12.74 -0.73 -9.67
CA ASP A 11 -12.20 0.23 -8.69
C ASP A 11 -12.15 1.66 -9.23
N ARG A 12 -11.83 1.80 -10.52
CA ARG A 12 -11.91 3.08 -11.23
C ARG A 12 -13.35 3.61 -11.29
N ALA A 13 -14.30 2.77 -11.68
CA ALA A 13 -15.71 3.16 -11.79
C ALA A 13 -16.29 3.58 -10.43
N ASP A 14 -15.83 2.93 -9.35
CA ASP A 14 -16.22 3.21 -7.97
C ASP A 14 -15.43 4.39 -7.34
N GLY A 15 -14.52 5.03 -8.09
CA GLY A 15 -13.73 6.19 -7.64
C GLY A 15 -12.70 5.87 -6.56
N LEU A 16 -12.34 4.61 -6.35
CA LEU A 16 -11.50 4.18 -5.23
C LEU A 16 -10.03 4.57 -5.39
N LEU A 17 -9.56 4.75 -6.63
CA LEU A 17 -8.14 5.02 -6.92
C LEU A 17 -7.68 6.40 -6.39
N GLU A 18 -8.58 7.38 -6.30
CA GLU A 18 -8.27 8.74 -5.81
C GLU A 18 -7.95 8.78 -4.31
N ARG A 19 -8.32 7.73 -3.58
CA ARG A 19 -8.07 7.58 -2.13
C ARG A 19 -6.67 7.03 -1.82
N TRP A 20 -5.88 6.77 -2.87
CA TRP A 20 -4.50 6.29 -2.76
C TRP A 20 -3.49 7.36 -3.17
N SER A 21 -2.37 7.40 -2.46
CA SER A 21 -1.20 8.24 -2.78
C SER A 21 -0.41 7.69 -3.97
N ALA A 22 0.66 8.38 -4.37
CA ALA A 22 1.63 7.86 -5.32
C ALA A 22 2.66 6.96 -4.62
N SER A 23 3.14 5.95 -5.35
CA SER A 23 4.14 4.98 -4.88
C SER A 23 5.10 4.60 -6.01
N THR A 24 6.34 4.29 -5.66
CA THR A 24 7.35 3.77 -6.58
C THR A 24 7.37 2.25 -6.58
N VAL A 25 7.55 1.65 -7.76
CA VAL A 25 7.80 0.20 -7.88
C VAL A 25 9.24 -0.19 -7.51
N ILE A 26 10.13 0.77 -7.28
CA ILE A 26 11.49 0.50 -6.81
C ILE A 26 11.43 0.11 -5.33
N ASP A 27 11.89 -1.09 -5.00
CA ASP A 27 11.92 -1.53 -3.60
C ASP A 27 13.13 -0.95 -2.87
N GLU A 28 12.89 -0.43 -1.66
CA GLU A 28 13.90 0.26 -0.86
C GLU A 28 15.05 -0.65 -0.41
N ASN A 29 14.84 -1.98 -0.34
CA ASN A 29 15.85 -2.92 0.15
C ASN A 29 16.74 -3.46 -0.96
N VAL A 30 16.19 -3.65 -2.17
CA VAL A 30 16.94 -4.20 -3.32
C VAL A 30 17.33 -3.14 -4.35
N GLY A 31 16.71 -1.95 -4.33
CA GLY A 31 17.02 -0.87 -5.27
C GLY A 31 16.54 -1.12 -6.71
N GLU A 32 15.74 -2.16 -6.93
CA GLU A 32 15.24 -2.59 -8.24
C GLU A 32 13.72 -2.55 -8.30
N ALA A 33 13.17 -2.53 -9.52
CA ALA A 33 11.73 -2.57 -9.75
C ALA A 33 11.16 -3.95 -9.39
N VAL A 34 10.24 -4.00 -8.43
CA VAL A 34 9.54 -5.24 -8.03
C VAL A 34 8.33 -5.57 -8.88
N VAL A 35 7.94 -4.67 -9.78
CA VAL A 35 6.86 -4.86 -10.76
C VAL A 35 7.44 -4.53 -12.14
N GLU A 36 7.29 -5.46 -13.08
CA GLU A 36 7.70 -5.25 -14.47
C GLU A 36 6.95 -4.07 -15.10
N ARG A 37 7.64 -3.34 -15.98
CA ARG A 37 7.09 -2.17 -16.67
C ARG A 37 5.78 -2.48 -17.40
N ASP A 38 5.73 -3.58 -18.14
CA ASP A 38 4.54 -3.96 -18.91
C ASP A 38 3.32 -4.22 -18.01
N VAL A 39 3.53 -4.84 -16.84
CA VAL A 39 2.46 -5.03 -15.84
C VAL A 39 2.00 -3.68 -15.30
N PHE A 40 2.95 -2.84 -14.90
CA PHE A 40 2.67 -1.48 -14.41
C PHE A 40 1.84 -0.67 -15.41
N GLU A 41 2.25 -0.63 -16.68
CA GLU A 41 1.58 0.17 -17.71
C GLU A 41 0.16 -0.35 -17.99
N ARG A 42 -0.03 -1.68 -18.02
CA ARG A 42 -1.36 -2.29 -18.23
C ARG A 42 -2.34 -1.99 -17.11
N ILE A 43 -1.93 -2.15 -15.85
CA ILE A 43 -2.83 -1.89 -14.71
C ILE A 43 -3.16 -0.39 -14.57
N HIS A 44 -2.20 0.51 -14.83
CA HIS A 44 -2.47 1.95 -14.79
C HIS A 44 -3.35 2.43 -15.96
N SER A 45 -3.14 1.87 -17.15
CA SER A 45 -4.00 2.12 -18.31
C SER A 45 -5.45 1.71 -18.04
N ALA A 46 -5.68 0.51 -17.50
CA ALA A 46 -7.01 0.06 -17.11
C ALA A 46 -7.64 0.95 -16.01
N GLY A 47 -6.83 1.39 -15.04
CA GLY A 47 -7.24 2.31 -13.98
C GLY A 47 -7.50 3.74 -14.46
N GLY A 48 -7.15 4.07 -15.71
CA GLY A 48 -7.26 5.44 -16.22
C GLY A 48 -6.34 6.42 -15.49
N VAL A 49 -5.29 5.92 -14.85
CA VAL A 49 -4.34 6.74 -14.09
C VAL A 49 -3.21 7.15 -15.04
N ASN A 50 -2.98 8.46 -15.17
CA ASN A 50 -1.84 8.99 -15.90
C ASN A 50 -0.57 8.86 -15.05
N ALA A 51 0.03 7.67 -15.03
CA ALA A 51 1.24 7.37 -14.28
C ALA A 51 2.45 7.22 -15.21
N ARG A 52 3.65 7.51 -14.69
CA ARG A 52 4.91 7.36 -15.41
C ARG A 52 5.85 6.46 -14.62
N PHE A 53 6.15 5.28 -15.17
CA PHE A 53 7.08 4.35 -14.55
C PHE A 53 8.41 5.04 -14.16
N PRO A 54 8.92 4.83 -12.93
CA PRO A 54 8.51 3.80 -11.96
C PRO A 54 7.45 4.24 -10.94
N ILE A 55 6.85 5.43 -11.09
CA ILE A 55 5.92 6.00 -10.08
C ILE A 55 4.48 5.95 -10.59
N GLY A 56 3.58 5.42 -9.76
CA GLY A 56 2.16 5.31 -10.08
C GLY A 56 1.27 5.31 -8.85
N ASN A 57 0.02 4.90 -9.02
CA ASN A 57 -0.96 4.83 -7.93
C ASN A 57 -0.60 3.71 -6.95
N ALA A 58 -0.54 4.03 -5.66
CA ALA A 58 -0.13 3.09 -4.61
C ALA A 58 -1.05 1.86 -4.52
N GLY A 59 -2.36 2.03 -4.68
CA GLY A 59 -3.31 0.92 -4.69
C GLY A 59 -3.05 -0.04 -5.85
N LEU A 60 -2.85 0.50 -7.06
CA LEU A 60 -2.53 -0.31 -8.23
C LEU A 60 -1.19 -1.04 -8.06
N VAL A 61 -0.14 -0.35 -7.59
CA VAL A 61 1.19 -0.94 -7.39
C VAL A 61 1.17 -2.00 -6.29
N HIS A 62 0.70 -1.67 -5.09
CA HIS A 62 0.79 -2.55 -3.93
C HIS A 62 -0.22 -3.68 -3.96
N VAL A 63 -1.47 -3.45 -4.37
CA VAL A 63 -2.50 -4.48 -4.33
C VAL A 63 -2.40 -5.38 -5.57
N TYR A 64 -2.37 -4.79 -6.76
CA TYR A 64 -2.40 -5.58 -8.00
C TYR A 64 -1.01 -5.88 -8.55
N GLY A 65 -0.10 -4.91 -8.55
CA GLY A 65 1.27 -5.09 -9.06
C GLY A 65 2.02 -6.18 -8.30
N TYR A 66 1.89 -6.22 -6.97
CA TYR A 66 2.56 -7.22 -6.14
C TYR A 66 2.12 -8.67 -6.42
N LEU A 67 0.93 -8.90 -6.98
CA LEU A 67 0.49 -10.24 -7.38
C LEU A 67 1.35 -10.82 -8.53
N PHE A 68 2.04 -9.95 -9.28
CA PHE A 68 2.92 -10.34 -10.37
C PHE A 68 4.41 -10.16 -10.02
N SER A 69 4.72 -9.77 -8.78
CA SER A 69 6.10 -9.60 -8.34
C SER A 69 6.76 -10.96 -8.14
N THR A 70 7.83 -11.23 -8.89
CA THR A 70 8.64 -12.44 -8.76
C THR A 70 9.87 -12.24 -7.87
N VAL A 71 10.07 -11.01 -7.37
CA VAL A 71 11.24 -10.65 -6.56
C VAL A 71 11.04 -11.13 -5.12
N VAL A 72 11.96 -11.98 -4.66
CA VAL A 72 12.06 -12.38 -3.25
C VAL A 72 12.74 -11.26 -2.48
N THR A 73 12.07 -10.73 -1.46
CA THR A 73 12.66 -9.80 -0.50
C THR A 73 13.07 -10.56 0.77
N PRO A 74 13.83 -9.93 1.70
CA PRO A 74 14.09 -10.53 3.02
C PRO A 74 12.81 -10.94 3.79
N TYR A 75 11.65 -10.40 3.39
CA TYR A 75 10.35 -10.66 3.99
C TYR A 75 9.47 -11.63 3.18
N GLY A 76 10.04 -12.35 2.19
CA GLY A 76 9.31 -13.21 1.27
C GLY A 76 8.90 -12.52 -0.02
N TYR A 77 7.94 -13.09 -0.75
CA TYR A 77 7.41 -12.49 -1.97
C TYR A 77 6.49 -11.32 -1.62
N LYS A 78 6.50 -10.27 -2.45
CA LYS A 78 5.56 -9.15 -2.27
C LYS A 78 4.09 -9.59 -2.34
N SER A 79 3.79 -10.63 -3.12
CA SER A 79 2.47 -11.25 -3.22
C SER A 79 2.00 -11.88 -1.92
N ASP A 80 2.91 -12.32 -1.05
CA ASP A 80 2.57 -13.04 0.19
C ASP A 80 1.73 -12.16 1.12
N ARG A 81 1.97 -10.84 1.09
CA ARG A 81 1.21 -9.82 1.82
C ARG A 81 -0.31 -10.00 1.73
N TRP A 82 -0.80 -10.49 0.58
CA TRP A 82 -2.22 -10.67 0.31
C TRP A 82 -2.69 -12.12 0.43
N ASN A 83 -1.77 -13.09 0.33
CA ASN A 83 -2.10 -14.49 0.14
C ASN A 83 -1.85 -15.37 1.37
N ASP A 84 -0.89 -15.00 2.23
CA ASP A 84 -0.49 -15.79 3.41
C ASP A 84 -1.48 -15.70 4.59
N GLY A 85 -2.35 -14.68 4.58
CA GLY A 85 -3.35 -14.44 5.60
C GLY A 85 -2.86 -13.78 6.88
N VAL A 86 -1.57 -13.44 6.99
CA VAL A 86 -0.98 -12.78 8.16
C VAL A 86 -1.61 -11.40 8.36
N LEU A 87 -1.66 -10.60 7.30
CA LEU A 87 -2.27 -9.26 7.36
C LEU A 87 -3.78 -9.32 7.66
N ALA A 88 -4.49 -10.26 7.03
CA ALA A 88 -5.92 -10.44 7.28
C ALA A 88 -6.19 -10.81 8.75
N THR A 89 -5.39 -11.72 9.31
CA THR A 89 -5.50 -12.14 10.72
C THR A 89 -5.20 -10.99 11.68
N ALA A 90 -4.16 -10.18 11.39
CA ALA A 90 -3.84 -8.99 12.19
C ALA A 90 -4.99 -7.96 12.21
N LEU A 91 -5.80 -7.92 11.16
CA LEU A 91 -7.01 -7.09 11.05
C LEU A 91 -8.29 -7.78 11.56
N GLY A 92 -8.18 -8.96 12.17
CA GLY A 92 -9.33 -9.74 12.65
C GLY A 92 -10.23 -10.26 11.52
N ARG A 93 -9.70 -10.44 10.31
CA ARG A 93 -10.41 -10.94 9.13
C ARG A 93 -10.05 -12.40 8.82
N PRO A 94 -10.91 -13.14 8.09
CA PRO A 94 -10.55 -14.47 7.60
C PRO A 94 -9.25 -14.44 6.77
N ALA A 95 -8.41 -15.46 6.87
CA ALA A 95 -7.08 -15.49 6.22
C ALA A 95 -7.11 -15.24 4.69
N GLY A 96 -8.19 -15.65 4.00
CA GLY A 96 -8.37 -15.41 2.57
C GLY A 96 -8.88 -14.01 2.19
N TYR A 97 -9.17 -13.14 3.16
CA TYR A 97 -9.94 -11.91 2.93
C TYR A 97 -9.35 -11.00 1.85
N PHE A 98 -8.02 -10.92 1.67
CA PHE A 98 -7.41 -10.06 0.64
C PHE A 98 -7.09 -10.76 -0.68
N ARG A 99 -7.37 -12.06 -0.80
CA ARG A 99 -7.05 -12.82 -2.01
C ARG A 99 -7.88 -12.34 -3.20
N LEU A 100 -7.28 -12.41 -4.38
CA LEU A 100 -7.97 -12.14 -5.63
C LEU A 100 -9.02 -13.24 -5.88
N GLY A 101 -10.26 -12.83 -6.19
CA GLY A 101 -11.37 -13.74 -6.49
C GLY A 101 -12.19 -14.17 -5.27
N ASP A 102 -11.74 -13.88 -4.05
CA ASP A 102 -12.53 -14.12 -2.84
C ASP A 102 -13.48 -12.94 -2.57
N GLY A 103 -14.77 -13.21 -2.39
CA GLY A 103 -15.79 -12.21 -2.05
C GLY A 103 -16.29 -11.33 -3.21
N ASP A 104 -17.33 -10.53 -2.93
CA ASP A 104 -18.02 -9.70 -3.94
C ASP A 104 -17.35 -8.35 -4.23
N GLU A 105 -16.49 -7.89 -3.32
CA GLU A 105 -15.69 -6.67 -3.49
C GLU A 105 -14.39 -6.96 -4.25
N THR A 106 -13.65 -5.93 -4.65
CA THR A 106 -12.28 -6.12 -5.17
C THR A 106 -11.28 -6.24 -4.02
N PRO A 107 -10.09 -6.82 -4.25
CA PRO A 107 -9.02 -6.79 -3.26
C PRO A 107 -8.65 -5.37 -2.81
N LEU A 108 -8.59 -4.40 -3.74
CA LEU A 108 -8.26 -3.01 -3.43
C LEU A 108 -9.32 -2.37 -2.53
N ALA A 109 -10.60 -2.57 -2.82
CA ALA A 109 -11.70 -2.08 -1.99
C ALA A 109 -11.62 -2.63 -0.57
N ARG A 110 -11.35 -3.93 -0.41
CA ARG A 110 -11.19 -4.56 0.91
C ARG A 110 -9.99 -4.04 1.70
N VAL A 111 -8.85 -3.85 1.04
CA VAL A 111 -7.66 -3.26 1.66
C VAL A 111 -7.96 -1.84 2.10
N LEU A 112 -8.52 -1.02 1.20
CA LEU A 112 -8.86 0.37 1.48
C LEU A 112 -9.86 0.49 2.65
N GLY A 113 -10.93 -0.32 2.63
CA GLY A 113 -11.93 -0.34 3.70
C GLY A 113 -11.41 -0.85 5.05
N SER A 114 -10.27 -1.56 5.07
CA SER A 114 -9.64 -2.01 6.32
C SER A 114 -8.57 -1.04 6.82
N ALA A 115 -7.81 -0.42 5.91
CA ALA A 115 -6.65 0.38 6.24
C ALA A 115 -6.97 1.88 6.42
N GLU A 116 -7.86 2.44 5.60
CA GLU A 116 -8.12 3.88 5.64
C GLU A 116 -8.73 4.36 6.98
N PRO A 117 -9.68 3.64 7.62
CA PRO A 117 -10.17 4.05 8.93
C PRO A 117 -9.05 4.15 9.97
N LEU A 118 -8.09 3.20 9.96
CA LEU A 118 -6.93 3.22 10.87
C LEU A 118 -6.00 4.40 10.59
N LEU A 119 -5.89 4.84 9.33
CA LEU A 119 -5.05 5.96 8.93
C LEU A 119 -5.67 7.32 9.33
N LEU A 120 -6.97 7.47 9.11
CA LEU A 120 -7.68 8.73 9.28
C LEU A 120 -8.14 8.97 10.72
N ASP A 121 -8.59 7.92 11.41
CA ASP A 121 -9.02 7.93 12.81
C ASP A 121 -8.33 6.80 13.60
N PRO A 122 -7.03 6.96 13.91
CA PRO A 122 -6.26 5.93 14.58
C PRO A 122 -6.84 5.59 15.97
N PRO A 123 -6.89 4.30 16.37
CA PRO A 123 -7.31 3.96 17.72
C PRO A 123 -6.35 4.56 18.75
N ALA A 124 -6.85 4.90 19.94
CA ALA A 124 -6.05 5.55 20.99
C ALA A 124 -4.82 4.76 21.45
N SER A 125 -4.79 3.44 21.21
CA SER A 125 -3.65 2.56 21.49
C SER A 125 -2.57 2.59 20.40
N ALA A 126 -2.83 3.19 19.24
CA ALA A 126 -1.85 3.27 18.16
C ALA A 126 -0.78 4.32 18.45
N HIS A 127 0.44 4.03 18.00
CA HIS A 127 1.46 5.06 17.87
C HIS A 127 1.28 5.76 16.52
N VAL A 128 1.13 7.08 16.55
CA VAL A 128 1.01 7.92 15.36
C VAL A 128 2.26 8.78 15.24
N ALA A 129 2.96 8.64 14.12
CA ALA A 129 4.09 9.47 13.76
C ALA A 129 3.79 10.23 12.47
N GLU A 130 4.13 11.52 12.44
CA GLU A 130 3.99 12.37 11.26
C GLU A 130 5.29 13.12 11.03
N TRP A 131 5.67 13.26 9.77
CA TRP A 131 6.82 14.06 9.36
C TRP A 131 6.60 14.63 7.98
N ASP A 132 7.25 15.77 7.70
CA ASP A 132 7.25 16.37 6.38
C ASP A 132 8.53 15.93 5.63
N ALA A 133 8.38 15.49 4.39
CA ALA A 133 9.47 15.13 3.48
C ALA A 133 9.06 15.41 2.04
N ASP A 134 9.98 15.98 1.24
CA ASP A 134 9.77 16.32 -0.17
C ASP A 134 8.46 17.10 -0.45
N GLY A 135 8.09 18.00 0.47
CA GLY A 135 6.88 18.82 0.35
C GLY A 135 5.56 18.06 0.54
N ALA A 136 5.60 16.84 1.07
CA ALA A 136 4.42 16.08 1.51
C ALA A 136 4.51 15.81 3.01
N ARG A 137 3.36 15.70 3.67
CA ARG A 137 3.26 15.15 5.02
C ARG A 137 3.01 13.66 4.95
N GLN A 138 3.91 12.85 5.49
CA GLN A 138 3.69 11.41 5.63
C GLN A 138 3.24 11.09 7.05
N ARG A 139 2.22 10.22 7.16
CA ARG A 139 1.75 9.66 8.43
C ARG A 139 2.04 8.18 8.47
N ALA A 140 2.45 7.70 9.64
CA ALA A 140 2.51 6.30 10.01
C ALA A 140 1.65 6.05 11.23
N VAL A 141 0.80 5.03 11.16
CA VAL A 141 0.00 4.53 12.26
C VAL A 141 0.44 3.11 12.54
N VAL A 142 0.99 2.88 13.72
CA VAL A 142 1.48 1.58 14.17
C VAL A 142 0.57 1.06 15.27
N THR A 143 -0.06 -0.08 15.07
CA THR A 143 -0.84 -0.78 16.10
C THR A 143 -0.09 -2.02 16.56
N GLU A 144 -0.64 -2.80 17.50
CA GLU A 144 -0.15 -4.15 17.75
C GLU A 144 -0.35 -5.00 16.48
N GLY A 145 0.73 -5.28 15.76
CA GLY A 145 0.75 -6.22 14.65
C GLY A 145 0.73 -5.63 13.24
N LEU A 146 0.56 -4.32 13.05
CA LEU A 146 0.56 -3.72 11.70
C LEU A 146 1.02 -2.27 11.67
N LEU A 147 1.38 -1.83 10.46
CA LEU A 147 1.56 -0.44 10.10
C LEU A 147 0.61 -0.07 8.96
N VAL A 148 0.01 1.12 9.07
CA VAL A 148 -0.64 1.83 7.96
C VAL A 148 0.08 3.14 7.72
N SER A 149 0.33 3.49 6.46
CA SER A 149 0.89 4.79 6.10
C SER A 149 0.11 5.46 4.98
N GLY A 150 0.16 6.79 4.98
CA GLY A 150 -0.40 7.64 3.95
C GLY A 150 0.40 8.90 3.74
N LEU A 151 0.11 9.59 2.63
CA LEU A 151 0.64 10.92 2.33
C LEU A 151 -0.48 11.94 2.16
N ASP A 152 -0.21 13.15 2.63
CA ASP A 152 -0.93 14.37 2.28
C ASP A 152 -0.02 15.31 1.48
N GLU A 153 -0.38 15.54 0.21
CA GLU A 153 0.31 16.44 -0.71
C GLU A 153 -0.38 17.81 -0.82
N GLY A 154 -1.27 18.15 0.13
CA GLY A 154 -2.06 19.39 0.17
C GLY A 154 -3.54 19.22 -0.17
N ALA A 155 -4.00 17.98 -0.35
CA ALA A 155 -5.39 17.64 -0.72
C ALA A 155 -6.03 16.64 0.25
N GLY A 156 -5.41 16.46 1.43
CA GLY A 156 -5.84 15.51 2.45
C GLY A 156 -5.04 14.21 2.40
N MET A 157 -5.04 13.52 3.54
CA MET A 157 -4.34 12.26 3.76
C MET A 157 -4.93 11.14 2.90
N ARG A 158 -4.11 10.49 2.08
CA ARG A 158 -4.48 9.35 1.23
C ARG A 158 -3.66 8.12 1.59
N LEU A 159 -4.22 6.95 1.36
CA LEU A 159 -3.59 5.69 1.72
C LEU A 159 -2.38 5.40 0.82
N LEU A 160 -1.25 5.05 1.41
CA LEU A 160 -0.06 4.58 0.70
C LEU A 160 0.04 3.07 0.78
N THR A 161 0.11 2.52 2.00
CA THR A 161 0.45 1.11 2.20
C THR A 161 0.00 0.62 3.57
N ILE A 162 -0.13 -0.70 3.68
CA ILE A 162 -0.38 -1.42 4.92
C ILE A 162 0.42 -2.73 4.92
N PHE A 163 1.04 -3.09 6.04
CA PHE A 163 1.72 -4.37 6.20
C PHE A 163 1.86 -4.81 7.67
N PRO A 164 2.05 -6.11 7.95
CA PRO A 164 2.26 -6.61 9.30
C PRO A 164 3.57 -6.10 9.93
N VAL A 165 3.54 -5.86 11.24
CA VAL A 165 4.71 -5.49 12.05
C VAL A 165 4.85 -6.50 13.19
N ALA A 166 6.00 -7.17 13.28
CA ALA A 166 6.23 -8.22 14.28
C ALA A 166 6.42 -7.66 15.71
N ASP A 167 7.17 -6.56 15.84
CA ASP A 167 7.41 -5.87 17.11
C ASP A 167 7.13 -4.37 16.93
N ALA A 168 5.93 -3.95 17.33
CA ALA A 168 5.47 -2.56 17.20
C ALA A 168 6.31 -1.58 18.03
N ALA A 169 6.84 -2.03 19.18
CA ALA A 169 7.64 -1.19 20.05
C ALA A 169 9.04 -0.96 19.48
N ALA A 170 9.67 -2.00 18.93
CA ALA A 170 10.94 -1.85 18.20
C ALA A 170 10.75 -0.98 16.96
N PHE A 171 9.72 -1.26 16.15
CA PHE A 171 9.43 -0.51 14.93
C PHE A 171 9.26 0.99 15.20
N THR A 172 8.51 1.35 16.25
CA THR A 172 8.29 2.74 16.65
C THR A 172 9.57 3.45 17.12
N ARG A 173 10.42 2.74 17.87
CA ARG A 173 11.72 3.28 18.30
C ARG A 173 12.63 3.58 17.10
N ASP A 174 12.72 2.64 16.16
CA ASP A 174 13.55 2.79 14.96
C ASP A 174 13.02 3.93 14.07
N LEU A 175 11.70 4.01 13.89
CA LEU A 175 11.04 5.09 13.15
C LEU A 175 11.42 6.47 13.71
N SER A 176 11.44 6.61 15.03
CA SER A 176 11.76 7.86 15.73
C SER A 176 13.25 8.23 15.70
N ALA A 177 14.13 7.26 15.46
CA ALA A 177 15.58 7.48 15.41
C ALA A 177 16.09 7.86 14.00
N GLU A 178 15.37 7.45 12.96
CA GLU A 178 15.71 7.74 11.57
C GLU A 178 15.37 9.19 11.16
N ALA A 179 16.20 9.78 10.29
CA ALA A 179 15.94 11.10 9.73
C ALA A 179 14.64 11.14 8.89
N PRO A 180 13.93 12.30 8.83
CA PRO A 180 12.77 12.46 7.97
C PRO A 180 13.10 12.23 6.49
N ARG A 181 12.36 11.33 5.85
CA ARG A 181 12.39 11.03 4.41
C ARG A 181 11.09 10.34 4.01
N LEU A 182 10.78 10.28 2.72
CA LEU A 182 9.73 9.39 2.24
C LEU A 182 10.10 7.92 2.49
N ARG A 183 9.12 7.13 2.97
CA ARG A 183 9.30 5.72 3.34
C ARG A 183 8.22 4.81 2.79
N TRP A 184 8.53 3.51 2.73
CA TRP A 184 7.64 2.43 2.31
C TRP A 184 7.10 2.61 0.90
N ASN A 185 8.03 2.96 0.00
CA ASN A 185 7.81 3.23 -1.41
C ASN A 185 6.99 4.50 -1.69
N ALA A 186 6.79 5.36 -0.69
CA ALA A 186 6.22 6.69 -0.89
C ALA A 186 6.96 7.45 -2.01
N ALA A 187 6.19 8.05 -2.92
CA ALA A 187 6.71 8.88 -3.99
C ALA A 187 5.78 10.08 -4.23
N ARG A 188 6.31 11.12 -4.88
CA ARG A 188 5.54 12.25 -5.37
C ARG A 188 4.98 11.94 -6.75
N ALA A 189 3.71 12.25 -6.98
CA ALA A 189 3.21 12.31 -8.36
C ALA A 189 3.95 13.43 -9.10
N SER A 190 4.52 13.11 -10.26
CA SER A 190 5.23 14.06 -11.13
C SER A 190 4.29 14.85 -12.02
#